data_AF-A0AAJ0M951-F1
#
_entry.id   AF-A0AAJ0M951-F1
#
_cell.length_a   1.000
_cell.length_b   1.000
_cell.length_c   1.000
_cell.angle_alpha   90.00
_cell.angle_beta   90.00
_cell.angle_gamma   90.00
#
_symmetry.space_group_name_H-M   'P 1'
#
loop_
_entity.id
_entity.type
_entity.pdbx_description
1 polymer ?
#
loop_
_entity_poly.entity_id
_entity_poly.type
_entity_poly.pdbx_seq_one_letter_code
_entity_poly.pdbx_strand_id
1 'polypeptide(L)'
;MHHPAIAAALILAAALWLPDAAAASPSLFQGNSVIITPSKTSVLPQDANITSAHFYSYIGESGYFSFGWWLTATPTTNFSRCSPSQPYDWYEYTPSGSCNATTGICTVHALNYPAGPPSMATIDTNYVAWLVTVGPGQIGNLAVSYFDEAQGSFAVGSRRYLSGPGLGRDEADECKGGFARLVEIQKEWALVLGFELVDPCQSVYLD
;
A
#
# COMPACT_ATOMS: atom_id res chain seq x y z
N MET A 1 28.53 3.50 9.09
CA MET A 1 27.62 2.39 8.77
C MET A 1 26.71 2.86 7.65
N HIS A 2 27.14 2.68 6.41
CA HIS A 2 26.43 3.11 5.22
C HIS A 2 25.25 2.15 4.96
N HIS A 3 24.03 2.67 4.91
CA HIS A 3 22.90 2.00 4.25
C HIS A 3 22.83 2.53 2.82
N PRO A 4 23.59 1.98 1.84
CA PRO A 4 23.36 2.33 0.46
C PRO A 4 22.04 1.68 0.02
N ALA A 5 21.21 2.45 -0.70
CA ALA A 5 20.03 2.00 -1.41
C ALA A 5 18.84 1.52 -0.55
N ILE A 6 18.21 2.45 0.17
CA ILE A 6 16.75 2.38 0.36
C ILE A 6 16.15 2.88 -0.96
N ALA A 7 15.94 1.97 -1.90
CA ALA A 7 15.22 2.22 -3.14
C ALA A 7 14.23 1.08 -3.35
N ALA A 8 13.05 1.43 -3.86
CA ALA A 8 11.85 0.62 -4.08
C ALA A 8 10.98 0.52 -2.83
N ALA A 9 10.16 1.54 -2.56
CA ALA A 9 8.80 1.72 -3.11
C ALA A 9 8.09 0.41 -3.34
N LEU A 10 6.94 0.34 -2.72
CA LEU A 10 5.71 -0.12 -3.31
C LEU A 10 4.63 0.22 -2.30
N ILE A 11 3.40 0.49 -2.75
CA ILE A 11 2.33 -0.46 -2.46
C ILE A 11 1.03 -0.16 -3.23
N LEU A 12 0.58 -1.19 -3.96
CA LEU A 12 -0.75 -1.82 -4.09
C LEU A 12 -2.06 -1.00 -4.12
N ALA A 13 -2.06 0.28 -3.81
CA ALA A 13 -3.28 1.03 -3.66
C ALA A 13 -3.83 1.53 -5.00
N ALA A 14 -2.99 1.65 -6.03
CA ALA A 14 -3.47 1.96 -7.37
C ALA A 14 -4.33 0.85 -7.97
N ALA A 15 -4.10 -0.44 -7.69
CA ALA A 15 -4.78 -1.56 -8.35
C ALA A 15 -6.30 -1.69 -8.05
N LEU A 16 -6.91 -0.65 -7.49
CA LEU A 16 -8.27 -0.66 -6.94
C LEU A 16 -9.08 0.60 -7.22
N TRP A 17 -8.53 1.56 -7.95
CA TRP A 17 -9.33 2.65 -8.49
C TRP A 17 -10.21 2.10 -9.64
N LEU A 18 -10.99 1.06 -9.41
CA LEU A 18 -12.08 0.71 -10.29
C LEU A 18 -13.18 1.75 -10.01
N PRO A 19 -13.59 2.59 -10.99
CA PRO A 19 -14.84 3.29 -10.87
C PRO A 19 -15.92 2.23 -11.10
N ASP A 20 -16.23 1.45 -10.07
CA ASP A 20 -17.53 0.79 -10.07
C ASP A 20 -18.57 1.88 -9.79
N ALA A 21 -19.62 1.92 -10.59
CA ALA A 21 -20.51 3.06 -10.80
C ALA A 21 -21.47 3.37 -9.62
N ALA A 22 -21.02 3.12 -8.39
CA ALA A 22 -21.62 3.57 -7.15
C ALA A 22 -20.46 4.04 -6.27
N ALA A 23 -20.34 5.35 -6.03
CA ALA A 23 -19.30 6.00 -5.22
C ALA A 23 -18.72 5.04 -4.17
N ALA A 24 -17.58 4.42 -4.49
CA ALA A 24 -17.03 3.36 -3.68
C ALA A 24 -16.69 3.98 -2.32
N SER A 25 -17.38 3.53 -1.28
CA SER A 25 -17.11 4.02 0.07
C SER A 25 -15.62 3.81 0.36
N PRO A 26 -14.96 4.78 1.01
CA PRO A 26 -13.55 4.64 1.33
C PRO A 26 -13.31 3.34 2.07
N SER A 27 -12.17 2.74 1.80
CA SER A 27 -11.83 1.43 2.33
C SER A 27 -10.44 1.44 2.96
N LEU A 28 -10.29 0.69 4.03
CA LEU A 28 -9.02 0.41 4.68
C LEU A 28 -8.71 -1.09 4.56
N PHE A 29 -7.47 -1.41 4.22
CA PHE A 29 -6.99 -2.78 4.23
C PHE A 29 -5.58 -2.87 4.80
N GLN A 30 -5.27 -4.06 5.31
CA GLN A 30 -3.91 -4.48 5.62
C GLN A 30 -3.36 -5.22 4.40
N GLY A 31 -2.12 -4.95 4.02
CA GLY A 31 -1.48 -5.67 2.93
C GLY A 31 -0.05 -6.12 3.22
N ASN A 32 0.38 -7.11 2.45
CA ASN A 32 1.76 -7.59 2.41
C ASN A 32 2.23 -7.55 0.96
N SER A 33 3.44 -7.06 0.71
CA SER A 33 4.03 -7.03 -0.62
C SER A 33 5.45 -7.57 -0.62
N VAL A 34 5.78 -8.34 -1.65
CA VAL A 34 7.16 -8.64 -2.03
C VAL A 34 7.55 -7.69 -3.14
N ILE A 35 8.70 -7.05 -3.01
CA ILE A 35 9.23 -6.04 -3.90
C ILE A 35 10.50 -6.60 -4.50
N ILE A 36 10.55 -6.61 -5.82
CA ILE A 36 11.66 -7.18 -6.58
C ILE A 36 12.25 -6.05 -7.39
N THR A 37 13.49 -5.69 -7.04
CA THR A 37 14.28 -4.68 -7.74
C THR A 37 15.30 -5.40 -8.61
N PRO A 38 15.14 -5.38 -9.95
CA PRO A 38 16.08 -6.02 -10.86
C PRO A 38 17.52 -5.55 -10.65
N SER A 39 18.48 -6.43 -10.86
CA SER A 39 19.88 -6.05 -10.86
C SER A 39 20.18 -5.10 -12.02
N LYS A 40 20.94 -4.03 -11.75
CA LYS A 40 21.42 -3.13 -12.81
C LYS A 40 22.58 -3.72 -13.62
N THR A 41 23.21 -4.77 -13.12
CA THR A 41 24.43 -5.37 -13.70
C THR A 41 24.26 -6.81 -14.14
N SER A 42 23.12 -7.44 -13.85
CA SER A 42 22.81 -8.83 -14.21
C SER A 42 21.40 -8.96 -14.77
N VAL A 43 21.23 -9.88 -15.71
CA VAL A 43 19.93 -10.28 -16.26
C VAL A 43 19.32 -11.50 -15.53
N LEU A 44 20.06 -12.08 -14.58
CA LEU A 44 19.59 -13.25 -13.84
C LEU A 44 18.63 -12.82 -12.72
N PRO A 45 17.41 -13.39 -12.64
CA PRO A 45 16.43 -13.02 -11.60
C PRO A 45 16.93 -13.23 -10.17
N GLN A 46 17.81 -14.20 -9.95
CA GLN A 46 18.37 -14.50 -8.63
C GLN A 46 19.23 -13.35 -8.06
N ASP A 47 19.74 -12.47 -8.93
CA ASP A 47 20.59 -11.34 -8.55
C ASP A 47 19.75 -10.09 -8.22
N ALA A 48 18.41 -10.20 -8.31
CA ALA A 48 17.50 -9.13 -7.90
C ALA A 48 17.56 -8.90 -6.39
N ASN A 49 17.42 -7.65 -5.97
CA ASN A 49 17.21 -7.35 -4.56
C ASN A 49 15.73 -7.56 -4.23
N ILE A 50 15.46 -8.34 -3.17
CA ILE A 50 14.10 -8.67 -2.74
C ILE A 50 13.88 -8.15 -1.34
N THR A 51 12.93 -7.23 -1.21
CA THR A 51 12.44 -6.72 0.07
C THR A 51 10.97 -7.07 0.22
N SER A 52 10.45 -6.96 1.43
CA SER A 52 9.02 -7.09 1.67
C SER A 52 8.52 -5.97 2.55
N ALA A 53 7.22 -5.74 2.52
CA ALA A 53 6.57 -4.76 3.36
C ALA A 53 5.26 -5.32 3.91
N HIS A 54 4.94 -4.88 5.13
CA HIS A 54 3.63 -5.01 5.73
C HIS A 54 3.10 -3.61 5.97
N PHE A 55 1.82 -3.38 5.72
CA PHE A 55 1.29 -2.02 5.69
C PHE A 55 -0.22 -1.96 5.89
N TYR A 56 -0.68 -0.75 6.18
CA TYR A 56 -2.08 -0.34 6.16
C TYR A 56 -2.26 0.68 5.05
N SER A 57 -3.38 0.60 4.34
CA SER A 57 -3.68 1.51 3.25
C SER A 57 -5.15 1.90 3.24
N TYR A 58 -5.39 3.20 3.24
CA TYR A 58 -6.67 3.81 2.95
C TYR A 58 -6.75 4.10 1.45
N ILE A 59 -7.87 3.72 0.85
CA ILE A 59 -8.21 4.06 -0.54
C ILE A 59 -9.56 4.77 -0.51
N GLY A 60 -9.58 5.95 -1.12
CA GLY A 60 -10.81 6.65 -1.50
C GLY A 60 -10.89 6.81 -3.01
N GLU A 61 -11.95 7.47 -3.47
CA GLU A 61 -12.20 7.73 -4.90
C GLU A 61 -11.05 8.51 -5.57
N SER A 62 -10.49 9.49 -4.85
CA SER A 62 -9.51 10.43 -5.39
C SER A 62 -8.06 10.11 -5.03
N GLY A 63 -7.79 9.00 -4.34
CA GLY A 63 -6.44 8.69 -3.92
C GLY A 63 -6.31 7.61 -2.87
N TYR A 64 -5.08 7.41 -2.44
CA TYR A 64 -4.73 6.51 -1.36
C TYR A 64 -3.69 7.13 -0.44
N PHE A 65 -3.67 6.62 0.79
CA PHE A 65 -2.66 6.94 1.77
C PHE A 65 -2.32 5.69 2.59
N SER A 66 -1.04 5.39 2.70
CA SER A 66 -0.52 4.17 3.29
C SER A 66 0.61 4.47 4.27
N PHE A 67 0.79 3.58 5.24
CA PHE A 67 2.00 3.53 6.08
C PHE A 67 2.38 2.09 6.36
N GLY A 68 3.65 1.83 6.67
CA GLY A 68 4.08 0.47 6.92
C GLY A 68 5.51 0.29 7.39
N TRP A 69 5.94 -0.96 7.29
CA TRP A 69 7.23 -1.44 7.76
C TRP A 69 7.96 -2.17 6.64
N TRP A 70 9.25 -1.94 6.52
CA TRP A 70 10.13 -2.79 5.74
C TRP A 70 10.43 -4.06 6.53
N LEU A 71 10.43 -5.17 5.82
CA LEU A 71 10.65 -6.51 6.35
C LEU A 71 11.57 -7.29 5.43
N THR A 72 12.38 -8.18 6.02
CA THR A 72 13.14 -9.16 5.25
C THR A 72 12.17 -10.06 4.49
N ALA A 73 12.46 -10.41 3.24
CA ALA A 73 11.62 -11.29 2.45
C ALA A 73 11.97 -12.78 2.68
N THR A 74 11.62 -13.33 3.85
CA THR A 74 11.81 -14.75 4.15
C THR A 74 10.52 -15.41 4.66
N PRO A 75 10.39 -16.75 4.57
CA PRO A 75 9.27 -17.46 5.18
C PRO A 75 9.19 -17.34 6.71
N THR A 76 10.28 -16.91 7.36
CA THR A 76 10.41 -16.77 8.82
C THR A 76 10.32 -15.32 9.29
N THR A 77 9.89 -14.41 8.41
CA THR A 77 9.77 -12.99 8.72
C THR A 77 8.86 -12.76 9.93
N ASN A 78 9.36 -11.95 10.87
CA ASN A 78 8.63 -11.61 12.08
C ASN A 78 7.76 -10.36 11.86
N PHE A 79 6.44 -10.53 11.97
CA PHE A 79 5.46 -9.45 11.84
C PHE A 79 5.06 -8.83 13.19
N SER A 80 5.64 -9.24 14.32
CA SER A 80 5.19 -8.83 15.66
C SER A 80 5.23 -7.32 15.92
N ARG A 81 6.06 -6.57 15.16
CA ARG A 81 6.12 -5.09 15.24
C ARG A 81 5.13 -4.38 14.32
N CYS A 82 4.45 -5.11 13.44
CA CYS A 82 3.59 -4.55 12.40
C CYS A 82 2.19 -4.33 12.96
N SER A 83 2.02 -3.25 13.72
CA SER A 83 0.74 -2.85 14.30
C SER A 83 0.60 -1.33 14.26
N PRO A 84 -0.60 -0.78 14.06
CA PRO A 84 -0.82 0.66 14.00
C PRO A 84 -0.37 1.40 15.27
N SER A 85 -0.24 0.72 16.40
CA SER A 85 0.27 1.28 17.66
C SER A 85 1.79 1.45 17.69
N GLN A 86 2.53 0.76 16.82
CA GLN A 86 4.00 0.72 16.81
C GLN A 86 4.58 1.79 15.88
N PRO A 87 5.86 2.18 16.07
CA PRO A 87 6.56 3.05 15.11
C PRO A 87 6.62 2.40 13.74
N TYR A 88 6.30 3.16 12.69
CA TYR A 88 6.35 2.75 11.28
C TYR A 88 7.69 3.16 10.66
N ASP A 89 8.03 2.58 9.50
CA ASP A 89 9.28 2.89 8.78
C ASP A 89 9.06 3.91 7.66
N TRP A 90 7.86 3.94 7.08
CA TRP A 90 7.55 4.77 5.92
C TRP A 90 6.05 5.11 5.84
N TYR A 91 5.74 6.16 5.09
CA TYR A 91 4.40 6.50 4.63
C TYR A 91 4.41 6.88 3.16
N GLU A 92 3.30 6.66 2.47
CA GLU A 92 3.17 6.84 1.04
C GLU A 92 1.77 7.32 0.67
N TYR A 93 1.67 8.32 -0.21
CA TYR A 93 0.40 8.75 -0.77
C TYR A 93 0.53 9.07 -2.25
N THR A 94 -0.62 9.13 -2.92
CA THR A 94 -0.71 9.59 -4.29
C THR A 94 -1.26 11.02 -4.36
N PRO A 95 -0.56 11.94 -5.05
CA PRO A 95 -1.13 13.23 -5.42
C PRO A 95 -1.97 13.15 -6.71
N SER A 96 -1.79 12.11 -7.54
CA SER A 96 -2.53 11.95 -8.79
C SER A 96 -2.55 10.51 -9.29
N GLY A 97 -3.67 10.12 -9.90
CA GLY A 97 -3.85 8.79 -10.44
C GLY A 97 -4.98 8.74 -11.45
N SER A 98 -5.08 7.63 -12.15
CA SER A 98 -6.24 7.27 -12.96
C SER A 98 -6.27 5.78 -13.20
N CYS A 99 -7.47 5.26 -13.49
CA CYS A 99 -7.62 3.88 -13.90
C CYS A 99 -8.53 3.73 -15.08
N ASN A 100 -8.19 2.74 -15.88
CA ASN A 100 -9.02 2.27 -16.94
C ASN A 100 -10.05 1.30 -16.37
N ALA A 101 -11.31 1.75 -16.31
CA ALA A 101 -12.44 0.95 -15.83
C ALA A 101 -12.66 -0.36 -16.61
N THR A 102 -12.22 -0.42 -17.87
CA THR A 102 -12.37 -1.61 -18.72
C THR A 102 -11.32 -2.66 -18.43
N THR A 103 -10.06 -2.25 -18.23
CA THR A 103 -8.95 -3.18 -18.02
C THR A 103 -8.62 -3.40 -16.55
N GLY A 104 -9.09 -2.53 -15.66
CA GLY A 104 -8.70 -2.50 -14.25
C GLY A 104 -7.24 -2.12 -14.03
N ILE A 105 -6.57 -1.59 -15.07
CA ILE A 105 -5.19 -1.10 -14.98
C ILE A 105 -5.20 0.35 -14.53
N CYS A 106 -4.32 0.64 -13.59
CA CYS A 106 -4.23 1.90 -12.91
C CYS A 106 -2.83 2.47 -13.00
N THR A 107 -2.73 3.76 -13.29
CA THR A 107 -1.49 4.51 -13.30
C THR A 107 -1.58 5.59 -12.24
N VAL A 108 -0.63 5.60 -11.31
CA VAL A 108 -0.57 6.64 -10.28
C VAL A 108 0.82 7.19 -10.15
N HIS A 109 0.87 8.46 -9.79
CA HIS A 109 2.06 9.10 -9.27
C HIS A 109 2.10 8.89 -7.76
N ALA A 110 3.25 8.56 -7.20
CA ALA A 110 3.36 8.27 -5.78
C ALA A 110 4.58 8.91 -5.14
N LEU A 111 4.34 9.37 -3.92
CA LEU A 111 5.32 9.98 -3.05
C LEU A 111 5.47 9.12 -1.81
N ASN A 112 6.64 8.51 -1.63
CA ASN A 112 6.99 7.69 -0.47
C ASN A 112 8.06 8.39 0.36
N TYR A 113 7.87 8.44 1.67
CA TYR A 113 8.77 9.08 2.62
C TYR A 113 9.14 8.11 3.73
N PRO A 114 10.37 8.18 4.26
CA PRO A 114 10.70 7.52 5.52
C PRO A 114 9.89 8.16 6.65
N ALA A 115 9.68 7.42 7.74
CA ALA A 115 9.02 7.94 8.92
C ALA A 115 9.74 9.20 9.44
N GLY A 116 8.98 10.29 9.59
CA GLY A 116 9.50 11.61 9.94
C GLY A 116 8.94 12.73 9.04
N PRO A 117 9.40 13.98 9.27
CA PRO A 117 8.96 15.13 8.50
C PRO A 117 9.24 14.98 7.01
N PRO A 118 8.31 15.41 6.13
CA PRO A 118 8.49 15.34 4.69
C PRO A 118 9.57 16.35 4.29
N SER A 119 10.74 15.83 3.91
CA SER A 119 11.86 16.63 3.40
C SER A 119 12.11 16.32 1.93
N MET A 120 12.42 15.06 1.64
CA MET A 120 12.58 14.54 0.29
C MET A 120 11.92 13.17 0.20
N ALA A 121 11.09 12.98 -0.82
CA ALA A 121 10.51 11.68 -1.08
C ALA A 121 11.63 10.71 -1.46
N THR A 122 11.65 9.54 -0.84
CA THR A 122 12.55 8.45 -1.27
C THR A 122 12.10 7.88 -2.60
N ILE A 123 10.79 7.96 -2.87
CA ILE A 123 10.22 7.65 -4.18
C ILE A 123 9.30 8.79 -4.61
N ASP A 124 9.52 9.21 -5.84
CA ASP A 124 8.73 10.18 -6.58
C ASP A 124 8.69 9.65 -8.02
N THR A 125 7.70 8.81 -8.32
CA THR A 125 7.62 8.13 -9.62
C THR A 125 6.20 7.71 -9.96
N ASN A 126 6.01 7.33 -11.22
CA ASN A 126 4.77 6.73 -11.69
C ASN A 126 4.87 5.21 -11.63
N TYR A 127 3.78 4.57 -11.20
CA TYR A 127 3.66 3.13 -11.28
C TYR A 127 2.34 2.70 -11.89
N VAL A 128 2.39 1.53 -12.50
CA VAL A 128 1.23 0.86 -13.10
C VAL A 128 0.85 -0.32 -12.20
N ALA A 129 -0.43 -0.49 -11.93
CA ALA A 129 -0.93 -1.53 -11.05
C ALA A 129 -2.25 -2.14 -11.54
N TRP A 130 -2.46 -3.43 -11.26
CA TRP A 130 -3.70 -4.14 -11.58
C TRP A 130 -3.86 -5.37 -10.69
N LEU A 131 -5.04 -6.00 -10.75
CA LEU A 131 -5.31 -7.26 -10.07
C LEU A 131 -5.13 -8.43 -11.01
N VAL A 132 -4.42 -9.45 -10.53
CA VAL A 132 -4.29 -10.75 -11.17
C VAL A 132 -5.07 -11.76 -10.35
N THR A 133 -6.07 -12.37 -10.97
CA THR A 133 -6.78 -13.51 -10.40
C THR A 133 -5.96 -14.78 -10.66
N VAL A 134 -5.28 -15.28 -9.64
CA VAL A 134 -4.49 -16.52 -9.64
C VAL A 134 -5.26 -17.73 -9.09
N GLY A 135 -6.52 -17.55 -8.66
CA GLY A 135 -7.37 -18.61 -8.14
C GLY A 135 -8.77 -18.14 -7.73
N PRO A 136 -9.62 -19.04 -7.22
CA PRO A 136 -10.93 -18.66 -6.71
C PRO A 136 -10.86 -17.93 -5.36
N GLY A 137 -11.84 -17.05 -5.11
CA GLY A 137 -12.01 -16.36 -3.83
C GLY A 137 -11.03 -15.20 -3.59
N GLN A 138 -11.09 -14.60 -2.39
CA GLN A 138 -10.22 -13.46 -2.03
C GLN A 138 -8.72 -13.83 -1.98
N ILE A 139 -8.41 -15.08 -1.67
CA ILE A 139 -7.02 -15.62 -1.71
C ILE A 139 -6.47 -15.60 -3.14
N GLY A 140 -7.35 -15.67 -4.14
CA GLY A 140 -6.99 -15.70 -5.55
C GLY A 140 -6.67 -14.34 -6.17
N ASN A 141 -6.83 -13.21 -5.48
CA ASN A 141 -6.57 -11.89 -6.08
C ASN A 141 -5.24 -11.32 -5.56
N LEU A 142 -4.19 -11.46 -6.37
CA LEU A 142 -2.92 -10.79 -6.13
C LEU A 142 -2.93 -9.44 -6.84
N ALA A 143 -2.47 -8.41 -6.15
CA ALA A 143 -2.21 -7.14 -6.81
C ALA A 143 -0.77 -7.12 -7.30
N VAL A 144 -0.60 -6.70 -8.54
CA VAL A 144 0.69 -6.58 -9.22
C VAL A 144 0.91 -5.13 -9.59
N SER A 145 2.13 -4.64 -9.44
CA SER A 145 2.50 -3.31 -9.88
C SER A 145 3.97 -3.21 -10.29
N TYR A 146 4.30 -2.25 -11.15
CA TYR A 146 5.67 -1.96 -11.57
C TYR A 146 5.89 -0.45 -11.76
N PHE A 147 7.13 0.03 -11.58
CA PHE A 147 7.48 1.40 -11.93
C PHE A 147 7.61 1.53 -13.43
N ASP A 148 6.99 2.56 -14.00
CA ASP A 148 6.95 2.77 -15.45
C ASP A 148 8.27 3.34 -15.99
N GLU A 149 9.35 2.58 -15.80
CA GLU A 149 10.72 2.92 -16.17
C GLU A 149 11.56 1.66 -16.48
N ALA A 150 12.65 1.85 -17.23
CA ALA A 150 13.56 0.75 -17.57
C ALA A 150 14.25 0.22 -16.30
N GLN A 151 14.19 -1.11 -16.11
CA GLN A 151 14.66 -1.79 -14.88
C GLN A 151 13.93 -1.33 -13.60
N GLY A 152 12.72 -0.78 -13.74
CA GLY A 152 11.85 -0.44 -12.62
C GLY A 152 11.55 -1.64 -11.73
N SER A 153 11.40 -1.40 -10.43
CA SER A 153 10.99 -2.44 -9.49
C SER A 153 9.54 -2.84 -9.73
N PHE A 154 9.21 -4.06 -9.33
CA PHE A 154 7.85 -4.59 -9.38
C PHE A 154 7.47 -5.24 -8.05
N ALA A 155 6.17 -5.25 -7.76
CA ALA A 155 5.60 -5.91 -6.59
C ALA A 155 4.59 -6.95 -6.98
N VAL A 156 4.47 -7.92 -6.08
CA VAL A 156 3.29 -8.74 -5.92
C VAL A 156 2.87 -8.67 -4.47
N GLY A 157 1.58 -8.45 -4.23
CA GLY A 157 1.06 -8.38 -2.87
C GLY A 157 -0.32 -8.96 -2.68
N SER A 158 -0.60 -9.28 -1.43
CA SER A 158 -1.92 -9.66 -0.94
C SER A 158 -2.51 -8.55 -0.09
N ARG A 159 -3.83 -8.59 0.08
CA ARG A 159 -4.57 -7.67 0.93
C ARG A 159 -5.69 -8.37 1.66
N ARG A 160 -6.00 -7.86 2.85
CA ARG A 160 -7.18 -8.22 3.65
C ARG A 160 -7.89 -6.92 4.03
N TYR A 161 -9.12 -6.76 3.56
CA TYR A 161 -9.93 -5.60 3.92
C TYR A 161 -10.27 -5.61 5.41
N LEU A 162 -10.15 -4.44 6.02
CA LEU A 162 -10.49 -4.16 7.42
C LEU A 162 -11.79 -3.34 7.53
N SER A 163 -12.22 -2.75 6.42
CA SER A 163 -13.50 -2.06 6.27
C SER A 163 -14.42 -2.82 5.32
N GLY A 164 -15.73 -2.73 5.56
CA GLY A 164 -16.75 -3.33 4.69
C GLY A 164 -17.74 -4.21 5.45
N PRO A 165 -18.85 -4.60 4.81
CA PRO A 165 -19.90 -5.40 5.43
C PRO A 165 -19.40 -6.80 5.84
N GLY A 166 -19.90 -7.30 6.97
CA GLY A 166 -19.68 -8.68 7.42
C GLY A 166 -18.32 -8.95 8.07
N LEU A 167 -17.61 -7.91 8.50
CA LEU A 167 -16.35 -8.04 9.23
C LEU A 167 -16.57 -8.20 10.74
N GLY A 168 -15.62 -8.86 11.41
CA GLY A 168 -15.67 -9.14 12.84
C GLY A 168 -15.15 -7.99 13.70
N ARG A 169 -15.16 -8.21 15.02
CA ARG A 169 -14.63 -7.25 16.01
C ARG A 169 -13.15 -6.96 15.79
N ASP A 170 -12.37 -8.00 15.55
CA ASP A 170 -10.91 -7.88 15.40
C ASP A 170 -10.56 -7.00 14.19
N GLU A 171 -11.22 -7.20 13.05
CA GLU A 171 -11.04 -6.34 11.88
C GLU A 171 -11.50 -4.91 12.13
N ALA A 172 -12.59 -4.70 12.87
CA ALA A 172 -13.09 -3.37 13.17
C ALA A 172 -12.13 -2.58 14.09
N ASP A 173 -11.57 -3.24 15.10
CA ASP A 173 -10.59 -2.65 16.02
C ASP A 173 -9.25 -2.38 15.30
N GLU A 174 -8.80 -3.32 14.47
CA GLU A 174 -7.63 -3.16 13.61
C GLU A 174 -7.84 -2.00 12.61
N CYS A 175 -9.04 -1.87 12.04
CA CYS A 175 -9.41 -0.77 11.16
C CYS A 175 -9.27 0.58 11.86
N LYS A 176 -9.86 0.73 13.05
CA LYS A 176 -9.80 1.97 13.83
C LYS A 176 -8.36 2.35 14.16
N GLY A 177 -7.54 1.38 14.54
CA GLY A 177 -6.11 1.59 14.79
C GLY A 177 -5.37 2.09 13.54
N GLY A 178 -5.57 1.43 12.40
CA GLY A 178 -4.95 1.81 11.13
C GLY A 178 -5.39 3.19 10.66
N PHE A 179 -6.70 3.48 10.71
CA PHE A 179 -7.24 4.78 10.32
C PHE A 179 -6.78 5.91 11.25
N ALA A 180 -6.79 5.69 12.57
CA ALA A 180 -6.28 6.66 13.54
C ALA A 180 -4.82 7.01 13.25
N ARG A 181 -3.98 6.00 12.95
CA ARG A 181 -2.57 6.24 12.60
C ARG A 181 -2.42 7.03 11.30
N LEU A 182 -3.21 6.77 10.26
CA LEU A 182 -3.19 7.59 9.04
C LEU A 182 -3.52 9.06 9.34
N VAL A 183 -4.57 9.31 10.13
CA VAL A 183 -4.96 10.66 10.54
C VAL A 183 -3.87 11.34 11.37
N GLU A 184 -3.21 10.60 12.27
CA GLU A 184 -2.05 11.08 13.03
C GLU A 184 -0.91 11.51 12.11
N ILE A 185 -0.49 10.64 11.17
CA ILE A 185 0.60 10.93 10.22
C ILE A 185 0.26 12.17 9.37
N GLN A 186 -0.98 12.27 8.86
CA GLN A 186 -1.41 13.43 8.09
C GLN A 186 -1.27 14.74 8.89
N LYS A 187 -1.72 14.73 10.16
CA LYS A 187 -1.70 15.90 11.04
C LYS A 187 -0.29 16.25 11.52
N GLU A 188 0.47 15.26 11.98
CA GLU A 188 1.83 15.41 12.50
C GLU A 188 2.75 16.03 11.46
N TRP A 189 2.63 15.61 10.21
CA TRP A 189 3.46 16.06 9.10
C TRP A 189 2.82 17.12 8.21
N ALA A 190 1.62 17.59 8.56
CA ALA A 190 0.83 18.55 7.79
C ALA A 190 0.74 18.20 6.29
N LEU A 191 0.51 16.91 6.00
CA LEU A 191 0.46 16.40 4.63
C LEU A 191 -0.75 16.98 3.89
N VAL A 192 -0.50 17.58 2.73
CA VAL A 192 -1.55 18.08 1.83
C VAL A 192 -1.99 16.95 0.92
N LEU A 193 -2.97 16.17 1.39
CA LEU A 193 -3.60 15.13 0.59
C LEU A 193 -4.60 15.77 -0.38
N GLY A 194 -4.69 15.28 -1.61
CA GLY A 194 -5.69 15.70 -2.60
C GLY A 194 -7.12 15.23 -2.29
N PHE A 195 -7.34 14.66 -1.10
CA PHE A 195 -8.59 14.05 -0.68
C PHE A 195 -8.73 14.08 0.86
N GLU A 196 -9.96 13.92 1.33
CA GLU A 196 -10.26 13.83 2.76
C GLU A 196 -10.19 12.38 3.25
N LEU A 197 -9.63 12.19 4.46
CA LEU A 197 -9.70 10.93 5.18
C LEU A 197 -11.04 10.85 5.92
N VAL A 198 -11.94 10.00 5.44
CA VAL A 198 -13.25 9.72 6.05
C VAL A 198 -13.19 8.35 6.71
N ASP A 199 -13.62 8.22 7.96
CA ASP A 199 -13.55 6.97 8.72
C ASP A 199 -14.29 5.83 7.97
N PRO A 200 -13.56 4.80 7.46
CA PRO A 200 -14.18 3.69 6.74
C PRO A 200 -14.58 2.54 7.68
N CYS A 201 -14.33 2.67 8.98
CA CYS A 201 -14.48 1.58 9.94
C CYS A 201 -15.92 1.47 10.45
N GLN A 202 -16.39 0.24 10.63
CA GLN A 202 -17.74 0.00 11.12
C GLN A 202 -17.89 0.42 12.59
N SER A 203 -18.98 1.10 12.89
CA SER A 203 -19.26 1.67 14.22
C SER A 203 -20.02 0.72 15.15
N VAL A 204 -20.59 -0.37 14.64
CA VAL A 204 -21.61 -1.16 15.36
C VAL A 204 -21.43 -2.66 15.14
N TYR A 205 -21.35 -3.42 16.23
CA TYR A 205 -21.44 -4.87 16.25
C TYR A 205 -22.88 -5.28 15.94
N LEU A 206 -23.11 -6.11 14.92
CA LEU A 206 -24.32 -6.92 14.90
C LEU A 206 -24.01 -8.17 15.72
N ASP A 207 -24.68 -8.28 16.87
CA ASP A 207 -24.64 -9.44 17.77
C ASP A 207 -25.03 -10.75 17.05
#